data_AF-A0A967SLX6-F1
#
_entry.id   AF-A0A967SLX6-F1
#
_cell.length_a   1.000
_cell.length_b   1.000
_cell.length_c   1.000
_cell.angle_alpha   90.00
_cell.angle_beta   90.00
_cell.angle_gamma   90.00
#
_symmetry.space_group_name_H-M   'P 1'
#
loop_
_entity.id
_entity.type
_entity.pdbx_description
1 polymer ?
#
loop_
_entity_poly.entity_id
_entity_poly.type
_entity_poly.pdbx_seq_one_letter_code
_entity_poly.pdbx_strand_id
1 'polypeptide(L)'
;PDWVPSLWRPDLSYWQPGYNRGGRNFHAVARLAEGVTLERAQAEVDAIMARLETTYPATNRDMTMDLLRVMDERVAPVRPALLLLLAAAGLVLLVACANVANLLLARSAVR
;
A
#
# COMPACT_ATOMS: atom_id res chain seq x y z
N PRO A 1 16.16 11.20 17.02
CA PRO A 1 14.75 10.76 16.85
C PRO A 1 14.76 9.24 16.83
N ASP A 2 14.78 8.71 18.04
CA ASP A 2 15.34 7.41 18.32
C ASP A 2 14.19 6.42 18.23
N TRP A 3 14.20 5.63 17.16
CA TRP A 3 13.19 4.60 16.96
C TRP A 3 13.29 3.60 18.11
N VAL A 4 12.43 3.74 19.10
CA VAL A 4 12.21 2.69 20.09
C VAL A 4 11.67 1.50 19.30
N PRO A 5 12.30 0.32 19.33
CA PRO A 5 11.66 -0.87 18.81
C PRO A 5 10.33 -0.95 19.52
N SER A 6 9.24 -0.80 18.78
CA SER A 6 7.90 -1.04 19.29
C SER A 6 8.01 -2.38 20.00
N LEU A 7 7.97 -2.32 21.34
CA LEU A 7 8.12 -3.45 22.23
C LEU A 7 7.36 -4.59 21.57
N TRP A 8 8.06 -5.65 21.17
CA TRP A 8 7.36 -6.84 20.69
C TRP A 8 6.40 -7.20 21.82
N ARG A 9 5.12 -6.91 21.60
CA ARG A 9 4.04 -7.30 22.48
C ARG A 9 3.47 -8.52 21.78
N PRO A 10 3.66 -9.72 22.33
CA PRO A 10 2.94 -10.86 21.81
C PRO A 10 1.47 -10.48 21.88
N ASP A 11 0.76 -10.60 20.77
CA ASP A 11 -0.68 -10.53 20.83
C ASP A 11 -1.13 -11.68 21.74
N LEU A 12 -1.57 -11.37 22.95
CA LEU A 12 -1.92 -12.42 23.91
C LEU A 12 -3.24 -13.12 23.53
N SER A 13 -3.92 -12.67 22.45
CA SER A 13 -5.10 -13.32 21.90
C SER A 13 -4.84 -14.77 21.48
N TYR A 14 -3.59 -15.12 21.09
CA TYR A 14 -3.18 -16.51 20.77
C TYR A 14 -3.36 -17.49 21.95
N TRP A 15 -3.41 -17.01 23.19
CA TRP A 15 -3.56 -17.82 24.40
C TRP A 15 -5.00 -17.95 24.89
N GLN A 16 -5.98 -17.36 24.18
CA GLN A 16 -7.38 -17.47 24.56
C GLN A 16 -8.01 -18.78 24.06
N PRO A 17 -8.79 -19.48 24.90
CA PRO A 17 -9.60 -20.61 24.45
C PRO A 17 -10.51 -20.18 23.30
N GLY A 18 -10.41 -20.85 22.14
CA GLY A 18 -11.15 -20.50 20.92
C GLY A 18 -10.33 -19.79 19.83
N TYR A 19 -9.02 -19.58 20.05
CA TYR A 19 -8.14 -19.06 19.01
C TYR A 19 -8.07 -20.01 17.80
N ASN A 20 -8.58 -19.54 16.65
CA ASN A 20 -8.53 -20.29 15.40
C ASN A 20 -7.22 -19.99 14.67
N ARG A 21 -6.29 -20.96 14.67
CA ARG A 21 -5.03 -20.89 13.91
C ARG A 21 -5.24 -20.71 12.40
N GLY A 22 -6.38 -21.14 11.87
CA GLY A 22 -6.77 -20.91 10.48
C GLY A 22 -7.34 -19.51 10.20
N GLY A 23 -7.39 -18.62 11.20
CA GLY A 23 -7.83 -17.24 11.05
C GLY A 23 -6.87 -16.44 10.16
N ARG A 24 -7.43 -15.76 9.15
CA ARG A 24 -6.66 -15.07 8.09
C ARG A 24 -6.86 -13.55 8.11
N ASN A 25 -7.38 -13.02 9.21
CA ASN A 25 -7.81 -11.62 9.33
C ASN A 25 -6.69 -10.69 9.84
N PHE A 26 -5.43 -11.12 9.74
CA PHE A 26 -4.29 -10.42 10.29
C PHE A 26 -3.35 -9.96 9.18
N HIS A 27 -2.94 -8.70 9.24
CA HIS A 27 -1.89 -8.14 8.40
C HIS A 27 -0.65 -7.93 9.25
N ALA A 28 0.49 -8.46 8.79
CA ALA A 28 1.78 -8.25 9.43
C ALA A 28 2.49 -7.04 8.80
N VAL A 29 3.09 -6.20 9.63
CA VAL A 29 3.95 -5.10 9.18
C VAL A 29 5.34 -5.31 9.76
N ALA A 30 6.33 -5.33 8.87
CA ALA A 30 7.74 -5.47 9.23
C ALA A 30 8.58 -4.40 8.54
N ARG A 31 9.72 -4.06 9.15
CA ARG A 31 10.75 -3.22 8.52
C ARG A 31 11.84 -4.11 7.97
N LEU A 32 12.17 -3.96 6.68
CA LEU A 32 13.33 -4.62 6.08
C LEU A 32 14.63 -4.06 6.68
N ALA A 33 15.64 -4.92 6.81
CA ALA A 33 16.98 -4.48 7.14
C ALA A 33 17.56 -3.59 6.03
N GLU A 34 18.55 -2.76 6.38
CA GLU A 34 19.18 -1.86 5.40
C GLU A 34 19.80 -2.65 4.24
N GLY A 35 19.57 -2.19 3.02
CA GLY A 35 20.07 -2.83 1.79
C GLY A 35 19.33 -4.11 1.37
N VAL A 36 18.35 -4.60 2.14
CA VAL A 36 17.54 -5.76 1.76
C VAL A 36 16.47 -5.34 0.76
N THR A 37 16.42 -6.04 -0.38
CA THR A 37 15.40 -5.81 -1.40
C THR A 37 14.10 -6.55 -1.05
N LEU A 38 12.98 -6.10 -1.63
CA LEU A 38 11.68 -6.72 -1.40
C LEU A 38 11.67 -8.17 -1.91
N GLU A 39 12.34 -8.43 -3.03
CA GLU A 39 12.45 -9.76 -3.64
C GLU A 39 13.21 -10.73 -2.74
N ARG A 40 14.29 -10.25 -2.10
CA ARG A 40 15.04 -11.07 -1.14
C ARG A 40 14.20 -11.38 0.09
N ALA A 41 13.45 -10.40 0.59
CA ALA A 41 12.54 -10.60 1.71
C ALA A 41 11.41 -11.58 1.36
N GLN A 42 10.86 -11.49 0.15
CA GLN A 42 9.82 -12.39 -0.36
C GLN A 42 10.33 -13.84 -0.36
N ALA A 43 11.52 -14.08 -0.90
CA ALA A 43 12.11 -15.41 -0.93
C ALA A 43 12.30 -16.03 0.48
N GLU A 44 12.62 -15.22 1.48
CA GLU A 44 12.74 -15.68 2.87
C GLU A 44 11.37 -16.01 3.48
N VAL A 45 10.36 -15.19 3.20
CA VAL A 45 8.98 -15.46 3.62
C VAL A 45 8.44 -16.72 2.94
N ASP A 46 8.69 -16.92 1.65
CA ASP A 46 8.28 -18.13 0.92
C ASP A 46 8.87 -19.40 1.56
N ALA A 47 10.15 -19.35 1.95
CA ALA A 47 10.79 -20.46 2.65
C ALA A 47 10.16 -20.75 4.03
N ILE A 48 9.76 -19.70 4.76
CA ILE A 48 9.03 -19.84 6.03
C ILE A 48 7.65 -20.48 5.79
N MET A 49 6.93 -20.03 4.77
CA MET A 49 5.59 -20.53 4.42
C MET A 49 5.63 -22.00 4.00
N ALA A 50 6.60 -22.41 3.19
CA ALA A 50 6.82 -23.81 2.84
C ALA A 50 7.09 -24.68 4.09
N ARG A 51 7.91 -24.18 5.03
CA ARG A 51 8.12 -24.88 6.31
C ARG A 51 6.85 -24.96 7.15
N LEU A 52 6.05 -23.90 7.20
CA LEU A 52 4.79 -23.89 7.93
C LEU A 52 3.76 -24.85 7.35
N GLU A 53 3.71 -24.99 6.03
CA GLU A 53 2.88 -25.97 5.35
C GLU A 53 3.23 -27.40 5.77
N THR A 54 4.52 -27.75 5.78
CA THR A 54 4.97 -29.09 6.22
C THR A 54 4.72 -29.35 7.70
N THR A 55 4.90 -28.33 8.56
CA THR A 55 4.76 -28.47 10.02
C THR A 55 3.29 -28.49 10.43
N TYR A 56 2.44 -27.77 9.71
CA TYR A 56 1.03 -27.58 10.06
C TYR A 56 0.10 -27.68 8.83
N PRO A 57 0.05 -28.84 8.18
CA PRO A 57 -0.70 -29.02 6.94
C PRO A 57 -2.21 -28.82 7.11
N ALA A 58 -2.76 -29.00 8.32
CA ALA A 58 -4.18 -28.82 8.59
C ALA A 58 -4.67 -27.37 8.41
N THR A 59 -3.78 -26.38 8.54
CA THR A 59 -4.15 -24.95 8.49
C THR A 59 -3.32 -24.11 7.52
N ASN A 60 -2.17 -24.61 7.05
CA ASN A 60 -1.21 -23.86 6.22
C ASN A 60 -0.96 -24.46 4.84
N ARG A 61 -1.67 -25.55 4.49
CA ARG A 61 -1.60 -26.10 3.13
C ARG A 61 -2.02 -25.04 2.11
N ASP A 62 -1.26 -24.92 1.03
CA ASP A 62 -1.48 -23.95 -0.05
C ASP A 62 -1.48 -22.48 0.41
N MET A 63 -0.93 -22.18 1.60
CA MET A 63 -0.91 -20.83 2.15
C MET A 63 0.30 -20.06 1.63
N THR A 64 0.06 -18.93 0.98
CA THR A 64 1.10 -18.00 0.53
C THR A 64 1.02 -16.67 1.27
N MET A 65 2.09 -15.88 1.20
CA MET A 65 2.15 -14.54 1.78
C MET A 65 2.94 -13.63 0.85
N ASP A 66 2.25 -12.65 0.27
CA ASP A 66 2.89 -11.66 -0.60
C ASP A 66 3.30 -10.42 0.19
N LEU A 67 4.53 -9.98 0.00
CA LEU A 67 5.06 -8.77 0.60
C LEU A 67 4.80 -7.57 -0.32
N LEU A 68 4.18 -6.54 0.26
CA LEU A 68 3.93 -5.27 -0.39
C LEU A 68 4.60 -4.16 0.40
N ARG A 69 5.04 -3.09 -0.29
CA ARG A 69 5.52 -1.90 0.41
C ARG A 69 4.31 -1.21 1.03
N VAL A 70 4.39 -0.90 2.32
CA VAL A 70 3.29 -0.30 3.09
C VAL A 70 2.71 0.95 2.43
N MET A 71 3.55 1.78 1.81
CA MET A 71 3.08 3.00 1.13
C MET A 71 2.30 2.70 -0.15
N ASP A 72 2.66 1.64 -0.88
CA ASP A 72 1.97 1.26 -2.11
C ASP A 72 0.57 0.76 -1.77
N GLU A 73 0.43 -0.06 -0.73
CA GLU A 73 -0.87 -0.55 -0.24
C GLU A 73 -1.77 0.60 0.27
N ARG A 74 -1.20 1.56 1.01
CA ARG A 74 -1.95 2.70 1.56
C ARG A 74 -2.48 3.63 0.48
N VAL A 75 -1.73 3.83 -0.60
CA VAL A 75 -2.01 4.86 -1.62
C VAL A 75 -2.68 4.28 -2.86
N ALA A 76 -2.55 2.98 -3.13
CA ALA A 76 -3.16 2.32 -4.28
C ALA A 76 -4.67 2.59 -4.45
N PRO A 77 -5.52 2.60 -3.40
CA PRO A 77 -6.95 2.82 -3.56
C PRO A 77 -7.33 4.24 -4.01
N VAL A 78 -6.55 5.25 -3.60
CA VAL A 78 -6.89 6.67 -3.82
C VAL A 78 -6.21 7.27 -5.05
N ARG A 79 -5.11 6.67 -5.52
CA ARG A 79 -4.32 7.16 -6.65
C ARG A 79 -5.14 7.39 -7.93
N PRO A 80 -6.05 6.49 -8.37
CA PRO A 80 -6.83 6.71 -9.58
C PRO A 80 -7.78 7.91 -9.47
N ALA A 81 -8.46 8.06 -8.33
CA ALA A 81 -9.36 9.18 -8.09
C ALA A 81 -8.62 10.52 -8.09
N LEU A 82 -7.44 10.59 -7.47
CA LEU A 82 -6.60 11.79 -7.48
C LEU A 82 -6.13 12.16 -8.89
N LEU A 83 -5.76 11.17 -9.72
CA LEU A 83 -5.38 11.41 -11.12
C LEU A 83 -6.56 11.92 -11.95
N LEU A 84 -7.77 11.38 -11.73
CA LEU A 84 -8.98 11.85 -12.39
C LEU A 84 -9.32 13.29 -12.01
N LEU A 85 -9.24 13.61 -10.72
CA LEU A 85 -9.44 14.97 -10.22
C LEU A 85 -8.41 15.94 -10.79
N LEU A 86 -7.14 15.54 -10.85
CA LEU A 86 -6.07 16.33 -11.45
C LEU A 86 -6.33 16.59 -12.94
N ALA A 87 -6.74 15.58 -13.69
CA ALA A 87 -7.10 15.72 -15.10
C ALA A 87 -8.29 16.67 -15.29
N ALA A 88 -9.34 16.54 -14.49
CA ALA A 88 -10.50 17.44 -14.52
C ALA A 88 -10.10 18.89 -14.20
N ALA A 89 -9.30 19.11 -13.16
CA ALA A 89 -8.79 20.43 -12.81
C ALA A 89 -7.93 21.04 -13.93
N GLY A 90 -7.09 20.23 -14.60
CA GLY A 90 -6.30 20.65 -15.75
C GLY A 90 -7.16 21.10 -16.93
N LEU A 91 -8.24 20.37 -17.24
CA LEU A 91 -9.19 20.76 -18.30
C LEU A 91 -9.89 22.09 -17.98
N VAL A 92 -10.36 22.26 -16.73
CA VAL A 92 -11.00 23.50 -16.30
C VAL A 92 -10.04 24.69 -16.41
N LEU A 93 -8.79 24.50 -15.98
CA LEU A 93 -7.76 25.54 -16.09
C LEU A 93 -7.48 25.90 -17.55
N LEU A 94 -7.37 24.92 -18.44
CA LEU A 94 -7.18 25.16 -19.88
C LEU A 94 -8.32 25.97 -20.50
N VAL A 95 -9.58 25.64 -20.17
CA VAL A 95 -10.76 26.39 -20.63
C VAL A 95 -10.71 27.83 -20.11
N ALA A 96 -10.40 28.03 -18.82
CA ALA A 96 -10.27 29.37 -18.24
C ALA A 96 -9.17 30.19 -18.93
N CYS A 97 -7.99 29.60 -19.16
CA CYS A 97 -6.89 30.27 -19.86
C CYS A 97 -7.24 30.64 -21.30
N ALA A 98 -7.91 29.74 -22.05
CA ALA A 98 -8.35 30.03 -23.41
C ALA A 98 -9.37 31.18 -23.45
N ASN A 99 -10.29 31.22 -22.50
CA ASN A 99 -11.28 32.30 -22.39
C ASN A 99 -10.62 33.65 -22.09
N VAL A 100 -9.65 33.69 -21.16
CA VAL A 100 -8.90 34.91 -20.85
C VAL A 100 -8.10 35.38 -22.06
N ALA A 101 -7.44 34.47 -22.78
CA ALA A 101 -6.70 34.80 -23.99
C ALA A 101 -7.62 35.39 -25.07
N ASN A 102 -8.78 34.79 -25.31
CA ASN A 102 -9.77 35.28 -26.26
C ASN A 102 -10.31 36.68 -25.87
N LEU A 103 -10.53 36.93 -24.56
CA LEU A 103 -10.95 38.25 -24.08
C LEU A 103 -9.87 39.31 -24.28
N LEU A 104 -8.60 38.98 -24.03
CA LEU A 104 -7.47 39.89 -24.25
C LEU A 104 -7.30 40.21 -25.75
N LEU A 105 -7.43 39.21 -26.63
CA LEU A 105 -7.39 39.38 -28.09
C LEU A 105 -8.53 40.29 -28.59
N ALA A 106 -9.77 40.04 -28.17
CA ALA A 106 -10.92 40.88 -28.55
C ALA A 106 -10.74 42.34 -28.09
N ARG A 107 -10.20 42.57 -26.90
CA ARG A 107 -9.94 43.92 -26.38
C ARG A 107 -8.85 44.66 -27.16
N SER A 108 -7.84 43.95 -27.67
CA SER A 108 -6.80 44.55 -28.52
C SER A 108 -7.28 44.88 -29.94
N ALA A 109 -8.26 44.13 -30.46
CA ALA A 109 -8.79 44.32 -31.81
C ALA A 109 -9.81 45.47 -31.93
N VAL A 110 -10.43 45.88 -30.82
CA VAL A 110 -11.42 46.98 -30.75
C VAL A 110 -10.76 48.34 -30.46
N ARG A 111 -9.45 48.37 -30.28
CA ARG A 111 -8.67 49.59 -30.04
C ARG A 111 -7.95 50.03 -31.31
#